data_AF-A0A0G3WHS5-F1
#
_entry.id   AF-A0A0G3WHS5-F1
#
_cell.length_a   1.000
_cell.length_b   1.000
_cell.length_c   1.000
_cell.angle_alpha   90.00
_cell.angle_beta   90.00
_cell.angle_gamma   90.00
#
_symmetry.space_group_name_H-M   'P 1'
#
loop_
_entity.id
_entity.type
_entity.pdbx_description
1 polymer ?
#
loop_
_entity_poly.entity_id
_entity_poly.type
_entity_poly.pdbx_seq_one_letter_code
_entity_poly.pdbx_strand_id
1 'polypeptide(L)'
;MNTKGIEALYQKIGSAVSAMIPEKWQRVMLYAEVEEDRSTVIFYYYTDENNKPVYSLDIEDFPGIDKQYINSLYDDLMEYIRSLWEEFRTQKQQVWSSLTMQLFNVGKFNIYFDYSEFDESRINIVQRQMLWKYKNLGIQPTHKADVDFLKKYLKKAQKI
;
A
#
# COMPACT_ATOMS: atom_id res chain seq x y z
N MET A 1 19.08 -17.03 0.53
CA MET A 1 18.20 -15.95 1.02
C MET A 1 18.18 -16.01 2.53
N ASN A 2 18.59 -14.95 3.23
CA ASN A 2 18.43 -14.90 4.68
C ASN A 2 16.98 -14.49 4.96
N THR A 3 16.11 -15.48 5.16
CA THR A 3 14.66 -15.22 5.23
C THR A 3 14.24 -14.66 6.59
N LYS A 4 15.02 -14.89 7.66
CA LYS A 4 14.66 -14.48 9.02
C LYS A 4 14.49 -12.97 9.18
N GLY A 5 15.33 -12.17 8.51
CA GLY A 5 15.22 -10.71 8.55
C GLY A 5 13.97 -10.19 7.84
N ILE A 6 13.70 -10.74 6.65
CA ILE A 6 12.52 -10.40 5.84
C ILE A 6 11.22 -10.84 6.54
N GLU A 7 11.18 -12.06 7.11
CA GLU A 7 10.04 -12.57 7.86
C GLU A 7 9.72 -11.69 9.08
N ALA A 8 10.74 -11.24 9.81
CA ALA A 8 10.56 -10.32 10.93
C ALA A 8 9.98 -8.97 10.48
N LEU A 9 10.41 -8.45 9.32
CA LEU A 9 9.86 -7.23 8.74
C LEU A 9 8.39 -7.39 8.36
N TYR A 10 7.98 -8.54 7.79
CA TYR A 10 6.57 -8.80 7.49
C TYR A 10 5.70 -8.77 8.75
N GLN A 11 6.18 -9.36 9.85
CA GLN A 11 5.46 -9.33 11.13
C GLN A 11 5.34 -7.92 11.69
N LYS A 12 6.41 -7.12 11.62
CA LYS A 12 6.40 -5.71 12.05
C LYS A 12 5.42 -4.86 11.24
N ILE A 13 5.44 -5.01 9.91
CA ILE A 13 4.49 -4.34 9.00
C ILE A 13 3.05 -4.69 9.37
N GLY A 14 2.74 -5.99 9.50
CA GLY A 14 1.40 -6.43 9.86
C GLY A 14 0.95 -5.94 11.24
N SER A 15 1.87 -5.88 12.21
CA SER A 15 1.59 -5.40 13.56
C SER A 15 1.32 -3.89 13.59
N ALA A 16 2.14 -3.09 12.90
CA ALA A 16 1.95 -1.64 12.79
C ALA A 16 0.61 -1.30 12.13
N VAL A 17 0.27 -1.97 11.02
CA VAL A 17 -1.03 -1.84 10.35
C VAL A 17 -2.18 -2.21 11.29
N SER A 18 -2.07 -3.33 12.00
CA SER A 18 -3.13 -3.80 12.91
C SER A 18 -3.33 -2.85 14.08
N ALA A 19 -2.25 -2.27 14.62
CA ALA A 19 -2.28 -1.34 15.75
C ALA A 19 -2.89 0.01 15.40
N MET A 20 -2.83 0.42 14.12
CA MET A 20 -3.47 1.66 13.67
C MET A 20 -4.98 1.54 13.53
N ILE A 21 -5.52 0.34 13.26
CA ILE A 21 -6.96 0.19 12.97
C ILE A 21 -7.75 0.17 14.29
N PRO A 22 -8.65 1.15 14.54
CA PRO A 22 -9.27 1.36 15.85
C PRO A 22 -10.55 0.53 16.08
N GLU A 23 -10.89 -0.35 15.13
CA GLU A 23 -12.12 -1.13 15.13
C GLU A 23 -11.88 -2.54 14.60
N LYS A 24 -12.92 -3.38 14.60
CA LYS A 24 -12.81 -4.74 14.06
C LYS A 24 -12.71 -4.69 12.54
N TRP A 25 -11.67 -5.33 12.01
CA TRP A 25 -11.42 -5.43 10.57
C TRP A 25 -11.24 -6.89 10.15
N GLN A 26 -11.40 -7.14 8.86
CA GLN A 26 -11.25 -8.46 8.24
C GLN A 26 -10.02 -8.53 7.33
N ARG A 27 -9.83 -7.47 6.54
CA ARG A 27 -8.79 -7.44 5.52
C ARG A 27 -8.22 -6.04 5.36
N VAL A 28 -6.91 -5.97 5.11
CA VAL A 28 -6.20 -4.76 4.68
C VAL A 28 -5.58 -4.99 3.31
N MET A 29 -5.62 -3.97 2.46
CA MET A 29 -4.89 -3.86 1.21
C MET A 29 -3.91 -2.69 1.34
N LEU A 30 -2.63 -3.01 1.49
CA LEU A 30 -1.54 -2.04 1.59
C LEU A 30 -0.84 -1.92 0.23
N TYR A 31 -0.55 -0.69 -0.15
CA TYR A 31 0.30 -0.33 -1.28
C TYR A 31 1.53 0.41 -0.75
N ALA A 32 2.71 0.03 -1.24
CA ALA A 32 3.88 0.85 -1.05
C ALA A 32 4.68 1.00 -2.33
N GLU A 33 5.26 2.17 -2.52
CA GLU A 33 6.17 2.51 -3.61
C GLU A 33 7.45 3.07 -2.98
N VAL A 34 8.61 2.55 -3.38
CA VAL A 34 9.90 2.95 -2.81
C VAL A 34 10.89 3.19 -3.94
N GLU A 35 11.49 4.38 -3.91
CA GLU A 35 12.57 4.83 -4.78
C GLU A 35 13.74 5.32 -3.92
N GLU A 36 14.86 5.73 -4.51
CA GLU A 36 16.08 6.01 -3.72
C GLU A 36 15.88 7.11 -2.66
N ASP A 37 15.14 8.17 -2.98
CA ASP A 37 14.95 9.38 -2.17
C ASP A 37 13.54 9.52 -1.56
N ARG A 38 12.58 8.72 -2.03
CA ARG A 38 11.18 8.82 -1.61
C ARG A 38 10.54 7.48 -1.38
N SER A 39 9.58 7.45 -0.46
CA SER A 39 8.69 6.32 -0.27
C SER A 39 7.27 6.80 -0.07
N THR A 40 6.31 5.99 -0.49
CA THR A 40 4.89 6.21 -0.24
C THR A 40 4.31 4.92 0.30
N VAL A 41 3.60 4.99 1.41
CA VAL A 41 2.87 3.86 1.98
C VAL A 41 1.45 4.30 2.28
N ILE A 42 0.48 3.56 1.75
CA ILE A 42 -0.94 3.76 2.03
C ILE A 42 -1.61 2.42 2.21
N PHE A 43 -2.69 2.37 3.00
CA PHE A 43 -3.50 1.17 3.06
C PHE A 43 -5.00 1.46 3.14
N TYR A 44 -5.77 0.42 2.91
CA TYR A 44 -7.23 0.43 2.94
C TYR A 44 -7.69 -0.79 3.71
N TYR A 45 -8.53 -0.61 4.74
CA TYR A 45 -9.05 -1.73 5.52
C TYR A 45 -10.55 -1.91 5.33
N TYR A 46 -11.01 -3.14 5.49
CA TYR A 46 -12.41 -3.56 5.34
C TYR A 46 -12.90 -4.11 6.67
N THR A 47 -14.10 -3.68 7.09
CA THR A 47 -14.84 -4.21 8.24
C THR A 47 -15.85 -5.25 7.79
N ASP A 48 -16.48 -5.97 8.71
CA ASP A 48 -17.57 -6.91 8.40
C ASP A 48 -18.86 -6.20 7.96
N GLU A 49 -19.02 -4.95 8.37
CA GLU A 49 -20.27 -4.21 8.24
C GLU A 49 -20.39 -3.49 6.90
N ASN A 50 -19.26 -3.21 6.23
CA ASN A 50 -19.22 -2.37 5.04
C ASN A 50 -18.29 -2.94 3.97
N ASN A 51 -18.82 -3.02 2.74
CA ASN A 51 -18.03 -3.38 1.55
C ASN A 51 -17.16 -2.22 1.04
N LYS A 52 -17.27 -1.02 1.63
CA LYS A 52 -16.39 0.11 1.30
C LYS A 52 -15.16 0.10 2.21
N PRO A 53 -13.94 0.17 1.63
CA PRO A 53 -12.75 0.28 2.44
C PRO A 53 -12.64 1.65 3.10
N VAL A 54 -12.09 1.69 4.30
CA VAL A 54 -11.67 2.91 4.99
C VAL A 54 -10.22 3.20 4.62
N TYR A 55 -9.93 4.45 4.27
CA TYR A 55 -8.59 4.89 3.92
C TYR A 55 -7.76 5.10 5.17
N SER A 56 -6.49 4.71 5.12
CA SER A 56 -5.64 4.73 6.29
C SER A 56 -5.44 6.13 6.88
N LEU A 57 -5.41 7.19 6.05
CA LEU A 57 -5.26 8.56 6.57
C LEU A 57 -6.54 9.07 7.27
N ASP A 58 -7.70 8.45 7.01
CA ASP A 58 -8.95 8.84 7.68
C ASP A 58 -9.01 8.32 9.13
N ILE A 59 -8.09 7.44 9.54
CA ILE A 59 -8.02 6.87 10.90
C ILE A 59 -7.76 7.96 11.95
N GLU A 60 -6.98 8.99 11.62
CA GLU A 60 -6.63 10.04 12.58
C GLU A 60 -7.84 10.86 13.04
N ASP A 61 -8.94 10.79 12.31
CA ASP A 61 -10.19 11.51 12.60
C ASP A 61 -11.20 10.66 13.38
N PHE A 62 -10.85 9.41 13.74
CA PHE A 62 -11.70 8.58 14.58
C PHE A 62 -11.78 9.13 16.02
N PRO A 63 -12.96 9.10 16.66
CA PRO A 63 -13.12 9.56 18.04
C PRO A 63 -12.23 8.79 19.01
N GLY A 64 -11.53 9.51 19.89
CA GLY A 64 -10.70 8.92 20.94
C GLY A 64 -9.31 8.46 20.49
N ILE A 65 -8.94 8.71 19.23
CA ILE A 65 -7.60 8.38 18.72
C ILE A 65 -6.57 9.42 19.12
N ASP A 66 -5.42 8.94 19.58
CA ASP A 66 -4.22 9.76 19.76
C ASP A 66 -3.50 9.90 18.41
N LYS A 67 -3.63 11.08 17.80
CA LYS A 67 -3.00 11.40 16.51
C LYS A 67 -1.47 11.25 16.55
N GLN A 68 -0.82 11.56 17.67
CA GLN A 68 0.64 11.41 17.78
C GLN A 68 1.04 9.94 17.79
N TYR A 69 0.26 9.10 18.48
CA TYR A 69 0.49 7.65 18.47
C TYR A 69 0.28 7.05 17.07
N ILE A 70 -0.79 7.42 16.36
CA ILE A 70 -1.02 6.97 14.99
C ILE A 70 0.10 7.42 14.05
N ASN A 71 0.54 8.68 14.15
CA ASN A 71 1.66 9.18 13.34
C ASN A 71 2.96 8.40 13.61
N SER A 72 3.25 8.08 14.87
CA SER A 72 4.40 7.23 15.21
C SER A 72 4.30 5.84 14.58
N LEU A 73 3.12 5.22 14.59
CA LEU A 73 2.91 3.92 13.94
C LEU A 73 3.06 4.00 12.41
N TYR A 74 2.70 5.13 11.81
CA TYR A 74 2.93 5.39 10.40
C TYR A 74 4.40 5.54 10.06
N ASP A 75 5.15 6.29 10.86
CA ASP A 75 6.60 6.45 10.69
C ASP A 75 7.29 5.08 10.79
N ASP A 76 6.95 4.29 11.81
CA ASP A 76 7.38 2.89 11.96
C ASP A 76 7.07 2.05 10.70
N LEU A 77 5.84 2.14 10.18
CA LEU A 77 5.44 1.41 8.98
C LEU A 77 6.29 1.81 7.76
N MET A 78 6.55 3.11 7.56
CA MET A 78 7.41 3.59 6.47
C MET A 78 8.84 3.08 6.61
N GLU A 79 9.41 3.10 7.83
CA GLU A 79 10.74 2.58 8.11
C GLU A 79 10.83 1.07 7.85
N TYR A 80 9.81 0.29 8.23
CA TYR A 80 9.78 -1.16 7.99
C TYR A 80 9.69 -1.49 6.50
N ILE A 81 8.89 -0.73 5.74
CA ILE A 81 8.80 -0.88 4.28
C ILE A 81 10.13 -0.52 3.61
N ARG A 82 10.77 0.57 4.04
CA ARG A 82 12.09 0.97 3.53
C ARG A 82 13.15 -0.08 3.86
N SER A 83 13.14 -0.59 5.08
CA SER A 83 14.05 -1.65 5.51
C SER A 83 13.87 -2.93 4.69
N LEU A 84 12.63 -3.29 4.36
CA LEU A 84 12.35 -4.41 3.46
C LEU A 84 12.94 -4.20 2.07
N TRP A 85 12.84 -2.99 1.54
CA TRP A 85 13.42 -2.62 0.24
C TRP A 85 14.96 -2.71 0.26
N GLU A 86 15.60 -2.16 1.29
CA GLU A 86 17.06 -2.23 1.45
C GLU A 86 17.56 -3.67 1.68
N GLU A 87 16.81 -4.51 2.38
CA GLU A 87 17.20 -5.92 2.59
C GLU A 87 17.28 -6.68 1.26
N PHE A 88 16.39 -6.41 0.30
CA PHE A 88 16.50 -6.97 -1.06
C PHE A 88 17.79 -6.52 -1.75
N ARG A 89 18.19 -5.24 -1.60
CA ARG A 89 19.47 -4.71 -2.12
C ARG A 89 20.66 -5.38 -1.46
N THR A 90 20.69 -5.46 -0.13
CA THR A 90 21.78 -6.10 0.63
C THR A 90 21.94 -7.57 0.24
N GLN A 91 20.84 -8.27 0.00
CA GLN A 91 20.85 -9.65 -0.48
C GLN A 91 21.14 -9.79 -1.99
N LYS A 92 21.48 -8.70 -2.69
CA LYS A 92 21.74 -8.64 -4.14
C LYS A 92 20.59 -9.19 -4.98
N GLN A 93 19.37 -9.07 -4.48
CA GLN A 93 18.15 -9.39 -5.21
C GLN A 93 17.74 -8.20 -6.07
N GLN A 94 16.96 -8.47 -7.12
CA GLN A 94 16.29 -7.39 -7.84
C GLN A 94 15.38 -6.64 -6.87
N VAL A 95 15.47 -5.32 -6.90
CA VAL A 95 14.70 -4.45 -6.01
C VAL A 95 13.38 -4.11 -6.67
N TRP A 96 12.30 -4.19 -5.92
CA TRP A 96 10.96 -3.89 -6.38
C TRP A 96 10.69 -2.38 -6.36
N SER A 97 9.87 -1.92 -7.30
CA SER A 97 9.44 -0.52 -7.42
C SER A 97 8.21 -0.24 -6.57
N SER A 98 7.30 -1.22 -6.51
CA SER A 98 6.16 -1.17 -5.59
C SER A 98 5.81 -2.56 -5.04
N LEU A 99 5.03 -2.59 -3.97
CA LEU A 99 4.45 -3.81 -3.44
C LEU A 99 2.98 -3.62 -3.12
N THR A 100 2.26 -4.74 -3.16
CA THR A 100 0.90 -4.84 -2.65
C THR A 100 0.86 -5.95 -1.60
N MET A 101 0.45 -5.62 -0.38
CA MET A 101 0.25 -6.60 0.69
C MET A 101 -1.24 -6.71 1.00
N GLN A 102 -1.75 -7.94 1.02
CA GLN A 102 -3.08 -8.27 1.50
C GLN A 102 -2.94 -8.95 2.85
N LEU A 103 -3.41 -8.30 3.92
CA LEU A 103 -3.35 -8.81 5.28
C LEU A 103 -4.75 -9.19 5.75
N PHE A 104 -4.89 -10.31 6.45
CA PHE A 104 -6.14 -10.78 7.05
C PHE A 104 -6.03 -10.71 8.58
N ASN A 105 -7.17 -10.47 9.25
CA ASN A 105 -7.23 -10.35 10.72
C ASN A 105 -6.77 -11.60 11.49
N VAL A 106 -6.74 -12.76 10.83
CA VAL A 106 -6.19 -14.02 11.37
C VAL A 106 -4.66 -14.12 11.27
N GLY A 107 -3.96 -13.04 10.89
CA GLY A 107 -2.50 -12.98 10.75
C GLY A 107 -1.95 -13.62 9.48
N LYS A 108 -2.81 -14.09 8.58
CA LYS A 108 -2.41 -14.53 7.24
C LYS A 108 -2.19 -13.32 6.34
N PHE A 109 -1.23 -13.40 5.43
CA PHE A 109 -1.03 -12.36 4.43
C PHE A 109 -0.54 -12.94 3.09
N ASN A 110 -0.76 -12.17 2.03
CA ASN A 110 -0.13 -12.34 0.72
C ASN A 110 0.65 -11.06 0.41
N ILE A 111 1.79 -11.19 -0.27
CA ILE A 111 2.59 -10.04 -0.73
C ILE A 111 2.96 -10.25 -2.19
N TYR A 112 2.82 -9.17 -2.97
CA TYR A 112 3.11 -9.14 -4.40
C TYR A 112 4.07 -7.98 -4.67
N PHE A 113 5.20 -8.27 -5.29
CA PHE A 113 6.19 -7.28 -5.69
C PHE A 113 6.03 -6.94 -7.17
N ASP A 114 6.09 -5.66 -7.50
CA ASP A 114 6.12 -5.15 -8.87
C ASP A 114 7.49 -4.53 -9.15
N TYR A 115 8.04 -4.87 -10.31
CA TYR A 115 9.37 -4.47 -10.77
C TYR A 115 9.31 -3.57 -12.01
N SER A 116 8.11 -3.13 -12.38
CA SER A 116 7.89 -2.27 -13.54
C SER A 116 8.53 -0.91 -13.31
N GLU A 117 9.33 -0.46 -14.28
CA GLU A 117 9.83 0.92 -14.29
C GLU A 117 8.66 1.89 -14.52
N PHE A 118 8.54 2.89 -13.65
CA PHE A 118 7.57 3.94 -13.82
C PHE A 118 8.14 5.04 -14.71
N ASP A 119 7.59 5.20 -15.91
CA ASP A 119 7.85 6.39 -16.72
C ASP A 119 7.07 7.58 -16.15
N GLU A 120 7.72 8.34 -15.28
CA GLU A 120 7.15 9.52 -14.63
C GLU A 120 6.71 10.61 -15.62
N SER A 121 7.28 10.64 -16.83
CA SER A 121 6.83 11.56 -17.89
C SER A 121 5.44 11.21 -18.41
N ARG A 122 4.99 9.96 -18.17
CA ARG A 122 3.71 9.44 -18.66
C ARG A 122 2.66 9.26 -17.57
N ILE A 123 3.07 8.83 -16.38
CA ILE A 123 2.16 8.51 -15.26
C ILE A 123 2.77 8.98 -13.95
N ASN A 124 2.16 9.98 -13.33
CA ASN A 124 2.59 10.49 -12.03
C ASN A 124 2.10 9.63 -10.86
N ILE A 125 2.63 9.86 -9.66
CA ILE A 125 2.31 9.08 -8.45
C ILE A 125 0.81 9.03 -8.13
N VAL A 126 0.10 10.15 -8.30
CA VAL A 126 -1.35 10.22 -8.05
C VAL A 126 -2.11 9.31 -9.02
N GLN A 127 -1.72 9.30 -10.29
CA GLN A 127 -2.27 8.41 -11.30
C GLN A 127 -1.91 6.94 -11.06
N ARG A 128 -0.69 6.64 -10.61
CA ARG A 128 -0.28 5.27 -10.22
C ARG A 128 -1.15 4.74 -9.10
N GLN A 129 -1.32 5.52 -8.02
CA GLN A 129 -2.23 5.16 -6.92
C GLN A 129 -3.67 5.02 -7.39
N MET A 130 -4.16 5.90 -8.27
CA MET A 130 -5.50 5.79 -8.85
C MET A 130 -5.69 4.47 -9.62
N LEU A 131 -4.73 4.10 -10.47
CA LEU A 131 -4.74 2.83 -11.20
C LEU A 131 -4.67 1.63 -10.26
N TRP A 132 -3.85 1.71 -9.22
CA TRP A 132 -3.76 0.67 -8.20
C TRP A 132 -5.09 0.49 -7.45
N LYS A 133 -5.74 1.59 -7.03
CA LYS A 133 -7.06 1.56 -6.37
C LYS A 133 -8.13 0.96 -7.27
N TYR A 134 -8.14 1.33 -8.55
CA TYR A 134 -9.05 0.75 -9.53
C TYR A 134 -8.84 -0.77 -9.66
N LYS A 135 -7.59 -1.22 -9.84
CA LYS A 135 -7.25 -2.63 -10.07
C LYS A 135 -7.47 -3.51 -8.84
N ASN A 136 -7.07 -3.05 -7.66
CA ASN A 136 -7.01 -3.89 -6.46
C ASN A 136 -8.22 -3.72 -5.53
N LEU A 137 -8.88 -2.57 -5.57
CA LEU A 137 -10.01 -2.25 -4.68
C LEU A 137 -11.34 -2.09 -5.44
N GLY A 138 -11.31 -2.02 -6.77
CA GLY A 138 -12.49 -1.73 -7.59
C GLY A 138 -13.01 -0.29 -7.48
N ILE A 139 -12.24 0.61 -6.86
CA ILE A 139 -12.63 2.01 -6.64
C ILE A 139 -12.51 2.78 -7.95
N GLN A 140 -13.63 3.37 -8.38
CA GLN A 140 -13.66 4.25 -9.56
C GLN A 140 -13.24 5.68 -9.19
N PRO A 141 -12.46 6.36 -10.03
CA PRO A 141 -12.23 7.79 -9.87
C PRO A 141 -13.55 8.57 -10.06
N THR A 142 -13.71 9.67 -9.32
CA THR A 142 -14.91 10.52 -9.36
C THR A 142 -14.68 11.82 -10.14
N HIS A 143 -13.46 12.36 -10.12
CA HIS A 143 -13.11 13.56 -10.87
C HIS A 143 -13.04 13.28 -12.37
N LYS A 144 -13.64 14.16 -13.18
CA LYS A 144 -13.73 14.00 -14.63
C LYS A 144 -12.37 13.76 -15.29
N ALA A 145 -11.34 14.50 -14.89
CA ALA A 145 -9.98 14.36 -15.42
C ALA A 145 -9.41 12.96 -15.18
N ASP A 146 -9.62 12.41 -13.98
CA ASP A 146 -9.16 11.07 -13.59
C ASP A 146 -9.94 9.97 -14.33
N VAL A 147 -11.25 10.15 -14.50
CA VAL A 147 -12.09 9.25 -15.30
C VAL A 147 -11.63 9.22 -16.76
N ASP A 148 -11.35 10.38 -17.35
CA ASP A 148 -10.89 10.48 -18.73
C ASP A 148 -9.50 9.87 -18.91
N PHE A 149 -8.61 10.06 -17.92
CA PHE A 149 -7.31 9.39 -17.88
C PHE A 149 -7.46 7.87 -17.84
N LEU A 150 -8.24 7.33 -16.89
CA LEU A 150 -8.45 5.89 -16.73
C LEU A 150 -8.99 5.25 -18.02
N LYS A 151 -9.99 5.88 -18.66
CA LYS A 151 -10.53 5.41 -19.95
C LYS A 151 -9.47 5.34 -21.04
N LYS A 152 -8.61 6.36 -21.15
CA LYS A 152 -7.51 6.38 -22.13
C LYS A 152 -6.48 5.30 -21.83
N TYR A 153 -6.14 5.11 -20.56
CA TYR A 153 -5.19 4.10 -20.12
C TYR A 153 -5.67 2.69 -20.47
N LEU A 154 -6.91 2.34 -20.09
CA LEU A 154 -7.50 1.02 -20.35
C LEU A 154 -7.62 0.72 -21.85
N LYS A 155 -7.99 1.71 -22.67
CA LYS A 155 -8.05 1.55 -24.14
C LYS A 155 -6.69 1.26 -24.77
N LYS A 156 -5.60 1.78 -24.20
CA LYS A 156 -4.24 1.49 -24.68
C LYS A 156 -3.78 0.11 -24.22
N ALA A 157 -4.08 -0.26 -22.99
CA ALA A 157 -3.72 -1.56 -22.42
C ALA A 157 -4.41 -2.75 -23.13
N GLN A 158 -5.62 -2.56 -23.65
CA GLN A 158 -6.36 -3.57 -24.43
C GLN A 158 -5.88 -3.77 -25.88
N LYS A 159 -4.98 -2.91 -26.37
CA LYS A 159 -4.45 -2.97 -27.74
C LYS A 159 -3.07 -3.65 -27.82
N ILE A 160 -2.60 -4.19 -26.71
CA ILE A 160 -1.36 -4.96 -26.57
C ILE A 160 -1.77 -6.42 -26.37
#